data_AF-A0A2M7UK96-F1
#
_entry.id   AF-A0A2M7UK96-F1
#
_cell.length_a   1.000
_cell.length_b   1.000
_cell.length_c   1.000
_cell.angle_alpha   90.00
_cell.angle_beta   90.00
_cell.angle_gamma   90.00
#
_symmetry.space_group_name_H-M   'P 1'
#
loop_
_entity.id
_entity.type
_entity.pdbx_description
1 polymer ?
#
loop_
_entity_poly.entity_id
_entity_poly.type
_entity_poly.pdbx_seq_one_letter_code
_entity_poly.pdbx_strand_id
1 'polypeptide(L)'
;RRTENFINFKLRNYFGKLVYLNFHRPSAYAKEAIDKKGKRKRTYSPENYMIPYEKLRSLPKASEYLKPGITFEKLNEITYAESDTEYAKRMQKEKIKMFKTIFR
;
A
#
# COMPACT_ATOMS: atom_id res chain seq x y z
N ARG A 1 -13.57 0.46 23.97
CA ARG A 1 -12.39 1.34 24.15
C ARG A 1 -11.05 0.60 24.34
N ARG A 2 -10.80 -0.15 25.44
CA ARG A 2 -9.48 -0.83 25.66
C ARG A 2 -9.18 -1.92 24.62
N THR A 3 -10.16 -2.76 24.28
CA THR A 3 -10.07 -3.79 23.24
C THR A 3 -9.91 -3.20 21.84
N GLU A 4 -10.66 -2.14 21.50
CA GLU A 4 -10.51 -1.42 20.22
C GLU A 4 -9.13 -0.78 20.04
N ASN A 5 -8.57 -0.17 21.08
CA ASN A 5 -7.21 0.41 21.03
C ASN A 5 -6.15 -0.69 20.89
N PHE A 6 -6.34 -1.83 21.55
CA PHE A 6 -5.45 -2.98 21.43
C PHE A 6 -5.52 -3.62 20.04
N ILE A 7 -6.72 -3.76 19.49
CA ILE A 7 -6.97 -4.25 18.12
C ILE A 7 -6.35 -3.27 17.11
N ASN A 8 -6.56 -1.96 17.26
CA ASN A 8 -5.98 -0.96 16.37
C ASN A 8 -4.44 -0.92 16.44
N PHE A 9 -3.86 -1.06 17.63
CA PHE A 9 -2.41 -1.15 17.82
C PHE A 9 -1.85 -2.43 17.21
N LYS A 10 -2.50 -3.58 17.45
CA LYS A 10 -2.15 -4.86 16.84
C LYS A 10 -2.24 -4.77 15.32
N LEU A 11 -3.33 -4.24 14.76
CA LEU A 11 -3.49 -4.03 13.31
C LEU A 11 -2.42 -3.07 12.75
N ARG A 12 -2.13 -1.94 13.42
CA ARG A 12 -1.07 -1.00 13.02
C ARG A 12 0.32 -1.63 12.99
N ASN A 13 0.61 -2.59 13.85
CA ASN A 13 1.89 -3.29 13.88
C ASN A 13 1.90 -4.55 12.98
N TYR A 14 0.77 -5.24 12.87
CA TYR A 14 0.56 -6.46 12.07
C TYR A 14 0.68 -6.19 10.59
N PHE A 15 -0.02 -5.15 10.15
CA PHE A 15 0.33 -4.52 8.92
C PHE A 15 1.47 -3.58 9.31
N GLY A 16 2.76 -3.93 9.23
CA GLY A 16 3.56 -3.83 8.00
C GLY A 16 3.03 -2.92 6.87
N LYS A 17 1.99 -2.11 7.11
CA LYS A 17 0.97 -1.70 6.15
C LYS A 17 1.60 -0.80 5.14
N LEU A 18 2.51 0.06 5.57
CA LEU A 18 3.23 0.93 4.66
C LEU A 18 4.08 0.12 3.69
N VAL A 19 4.73 -0.96 4.12
CA VAL A 19 5.56 -1.74 3.19
C VAL A 19 4.68 -2.53 2.21
N TYR A 20 3.76 -3.37 2.70
CA TYR A 20 2.86 -4.11 1.82
C TYR A 20 2.06 -3.22 0.87
N LEU A 21 1.39 -2.22 1.43
CA LEU A 21 0.46 -1.38 0.69
C LEU A 21 1.18 -0.59 -0.38
N ASN A 22 2.39 -0.10 -0.08
CA ASN A 22 3.12 0.75 -1.00
C ASN A 22 3.97 -0.03 -2.00
N PHE A 23 4.51 -1.21 -1.64
CA PHE A 23 5.49 -1.93 -2.47
C PHE A 23 4.99 -3.25 -3.06
N HIS A 24 3.87 -3.81 -2.58
CA HIS A 24 3.41 -5.14 -3.03
C HIS A 24 1.94 -5.19 -3.45
N ARG A 25 1.10 -4.23 -3.04
CA ARG A 25 -0.34 -4.27 -3.31
C ARG A 25 -0.71 -3.48 -4.57
N PRO A 26 -1.25 -4.13 -5.62
CA PRO A 26 -1.86 -3.42 -6.73
C PRO A 26 -2.97 -2.48 -6.26
N SER A 27 -2.93 -1.23 -6.72
CA SER A 27 -3.87 -0.18 -6.35
C SER A 27 -4.45 0.48 -7.60
N ALA A 28 -5.75 0.79 -7.56
CA ALA A 28 -6.47 1.35 -8.69
C ALA A 28 -6.26 2.86 -8.79
N TYR A 29 -5.79 3.34 -9.93
CA TYR A 29 -5.65 4.78 -10.21
C TYR A 29 -6.77 5.27 -11.14
N ALA A 30 -7.48 6.31 -10.71
CA ALA A 30 -8.57 6.88 -11.49
C ALA A 30 -8.04 7.63 -12.71
N LYS A 31 -8.67 7.42 -13.86
CA LYS A 31 -8.63 8.40 -14.96
C LYS A 31 -9.76 9.38 -14.75
N GLU A 32 -9.42 10.67 -14.62
CA GLU A 32 -10.40 11.74 -14.54
C GLU A 32 -10.71 12.25 -15.94
N ALA A 33 -12.00 12.41 -16.23
CA ALA A 33 -12.49 13.09 -17.43
C ALA A 33 -13.58 14.08 -17.03
N ILE A 34 -13.62 15.22 -17.70
CA ILE A 34 -14.69 16.20 -17.55
C ILE A 34 -15.71 15.92 -18.65
N ASP A 35 -16.98 15.72 -18.29
CA ASP A 35 -18.03 15.54 -19.29
C ASP A 35 -18.41 16.86 -19.97
N LYS A 36 -19.25 16.78 -21.02
CA LYS A 36 -19.74 17.96 -21.74
C LYS A 36 -20.54 18.94 -20.87
N LYS A 37 -20.96 18.53 -19.66
CA LYS A 37 -21.73 19.32 -18.69
C LYS A 37 -20.85 19.84 -17.55
N GLY A 38 -19.52 19.67 -17.62
CA GLY A 38 -18.56 20.12 -16.60
C GLY A 38 -18.45 19.20 -15.38
N LYS A 39 -19.11 18.02 -15.35
CA LYS A 39 -19.01 17.08 -14.23
C LYS A 39 -17.77 16.21 -14.35
N ARG A 40 -17.03 16.08 -13.25
CA ARG A 40 -15.89 15.15 -13.14
C ARG A 40 -16.38 13.70 -13.06
N LYS A 41 -15.90 12.86 -13.98
CA LYS A 41 -16.10 11.41 -13.97
C LYS A 41 -14.77 10.72 -13.70
N ARG A 42 -14.78 9.75 -12.78
CA ARG A 42 -13.62 8.90 -12.45
C ARG A 42 -13.87 7.51 -12.99
N THR A 43 -12.93 6.98 -13.76
CA THR A 43 -12.97 5.61 -14.28
C THR A 43 -11.75 4.83 -13.80
N TYR A 44 -11.98 3.62 -13.29
CA TYR A 44 -10.95 2.73 -12.76
C TYR A 44 -10.82 1.50 -13.66
N SER A 45 -10.12 1.64 -14.77
CA SER A 45 -9.85 0.52 -15.68
C SER A 45 -8.80 -0.43 -15.07
N PRO A 46 -8.86 -1.75 -15.36
CA PRO A 46 -7.83 -2.72 -14.94
C PRO A 46 -6.41 -2.30 -15.33
N GLU A 47 -6.25 -1.65 -16.49
CA GLU A 47 -4.99 -1.12 -17.00
C GLU A 47 -4.34 -0.07 -16.09
N ASN A 48 -5.12 0.59 -15.24
CA ASN A 48 -4.63 1.60 -14.29
C ASN A 48 -4.34 1.02 -12.90
N TYR A 49 -4.32 -0.31 -12.76
CA TYR A 49 -3.86 -0.93 -11.53
C TYR A 49 -2.34 -0.99 -11.55
N MET A 50 -1.72 -0.36 -10.55
CA MET A 50 -0.27 -0.34 -10.39
C MET A 50 0.07 -0.48 -8.91
N ILE A 51 1.25 -1.01 -8.60
CA ILE A 51 1.77 -0.93 -7.24
C ILE A 51 2.09 0.54 -6.94
N PRO A 52 1.76 1.07 -5.74
CA PRO A 52 1.93 2.50 -5.48
C PRO A 52 3.35 3.03 -5.65
N TYR A 53 4.35 2.23 -5.30
CA TYR A 53 5.74 2.56 -5.54
C TYR A 53 6.07 2.70 -7.03
N GLU A 54 5.62 1.75 -7.86
CA GLU A 54 5.79 1.82 -9.32
C GLU A 54 5.05 3.04 -9.89
N LYS A 55 3.85 3.32 -9.39
CA LYS A 55 3.10 4.51 -9.79
C LYS A 55 3.85 5.79 -9.43
N LEU A 56 4.41 5.88 -8.23
CA LEU A 56 5.23 7.02 -7.82
C LEU A 56 6.41 7.19 -8.77
N ARG A 57 7.14 6.11 -9.08
CA ARG A 57 8.26 6.13 -10.03
C ARG A 57 7.86 6.55 -11.45
N SER A 58 6.63 6.26 -11.87
CA SER A 58 6.14 6.63 -13.20
C SER A 58 5.78 8.11 -13.33
N LEU A 59 5.75 8.89 -12.26
CA LEU A 59 5.36 10.29 -12.29
C LEU A 59 6.54 11.19 -12.71
N PRO A 60 6.29 12.28 -13.48
CA PRO A 60 7.32 13.25 -13.77
C PRO A 60 7.79 13.92 -12.47
N LYS A 61 9.10 14.12 -12.33
CA LYS A 61 9.72 14.76 -11.16
C LYS A 61 9.42 14.07 -9.82
N ALA A 62 9.13 12.77 -9.83
CA ALA A 62 8.76 12.03 -8.62
C ALA A 62 9.81 12.12 -7.49
N SER A 63 11.09 12.27 -7.82
CA SER A 63 12.18 12.44 -6.86
C SER A 63 12.06 13.73 -6.04
N GLU A 64 11.50 14.80 -6.62
CA GLU A 64 11.33 16.10 -5.96
C GLU A 64 10.30 16.03 -4.81
N TYR A 65 9.43 15.02 -4.83
CA TYR A 65 8.41 14.80 -3.79
C TYR A 65 8.86 13.84 -2.69
N LEU A 66 10.09 13.32 -2.76
CA LEU A 66 10.64 12.49 -1.70
C LEU A 66 11.03 13.34 -0.49
N LYS A 67 10.91 12.74 0.70
CA LYS A 67 11.39 13.39 1.93
C LYS A 67 12.91 13.57 1.86
N PRO A 68 13.47 14.64 2.46
CA PRO A 68 14.90 14.82 2.56
C PRO A 68 15.60 13.55 3.10
N GLY A 69 16.67 13.12 2.43
CA GLY A 69 17.44 11.92 2.80
C GLY A 69 16.84 10.58 2.35
N ILE A 70 15.66 10.57 1.72
CA ILE A 70 15.06 9.40 1.07
C ILE A 70 15.34 9.46 -0.43
N THR A 71 15.80 8.34 -1.00
CA THR A 71 16.08 8.22 -2.43
C THR A 71 15.36 7.00 -2.99
N PHE A 72 15.22 6.93 -4.32
CA PHE A 72 14.59 5.77 -4.96
C PHE A 72 15.42 4.49 -4.79
N GLU A 73 16.75 4.59 -4.64
CA GLU A 73 17.62 3.45 -4.35
C GLU A 73 17.25 2.82 -3.01
N LYS A 74 17.11 3.63 -1.95
CA LYS A 74 16.66 3.16 -0.63
C LYS A 74 15.26 2.55 -0.68
N LEU A 75 14.36 3.08 -1.52
CA LEU A 75 13.02 2.53 -1.70
C LEU A 75 13.01 1.23 -2.52
N ASN A 76 13.94 1.07 -3.47
CA ASN A 76 14.14 -0.17 -4.20
C ASN A 76 14.61 -1.29 -3.26
N GLU A 77 15.56 -1.00 -2.36
CA GLU A 77 16.00 -1.97 -1.35
C GLU A 77 14.82 -2.52 -0.54
N ILE A 78 13.88 -1.66 -0.14
CA ILE A 78 12.67 -2.08 0.58
C ILE A 78 11.76 -2.95 -0.30
N THR A 79 11.62 -2.62 -1.58
CA THR A 79 10.79 -3.38 -2.53
C THR A 79 11.32 -4.79 -2.73
N TYR A 80 12.64 -4.96 -2.79
CA TYR A 80 13.29 -6.24 -3.06
C TYR A 80 13.69 -7.02 -1.80
N ALA A 81 13.49 -6.46 -0.61
CA ALA A 81 13.84 -7.11 0.66
C ALA A 81 13.00 -8.35 0.97
N GLU A 82 11.77 -8.44 0.45
CA GLU A 82 10.85 -9.56 0.66
C GLU A 82 10.03 -9.77 -0.62
N SER A 83 9.88 -11.02 -1.08
CA SER A 83 9.01 -11.30 -2.22
C SER A 83 7.52 -11.20 -1.85
N ASP A 84 6.65 -10.96 -2.83
CA ASP A 84 5.20 -10.93 -2.63
C ASP A 84 4.67 -12.20 -1.93
N THR A 85 5.25 -13.35 -2.27
CA THR A 85 4.86 -14.66 -1.71
C THR A 85 5.28 -14.79 -0.25
N GLU A 86 6.50 -14.38 0.10
CA GLU A 86 6.99 -14.38 1.48
C GLU A 86 6.16 -13.44 2.35
N TYR A 87 5.89 -12.25 1.82
CA TYR A 87 5.05 -11.27 2.47
C TYR A 87 3.64 -11.83 2.72
N ALA A 88 3.03 -12.47 1.72
CA ALA A 88 1.71 -13.09 1.85
C ALA A 88 1.70 -14.20 2.93
N LYS A 89 2.71 -15.07 2.95
CA LYS A 89 2.86 -16.13 3.97
C LYS A 89 3.00 -15.54 5.38
N ARG A 90 3.87 -14.54 5.54
CA ARG A 90 4.09 -13.84 6.82
C ARG A 90 2.81 -13.17 7.31
N MET A 91 2.11 -12.48 6.44
CA MET A 91 0.82 -11.84 6.74
C MET A 91 -0.24 -12.84 7.18
N GLN A 92 -0.35 -13.97 6.48
CA GLN A 92 -1.33 -15.01 6.83
C GLN A 92 -1.02 -15.64 8.18
N LYS A 93 0.26 -15.95 8.45
CA LYS A 93 0.71 -16.49 9.74
C LYS A 93 0.37 -15.53 10.89
N GLU A 94 0.69 -14.26 10.72
CA GLU A 94 0.35 -13.26 11.71
C GLU A 94 -1.16 -13.18 11.87
N LYS A 95 -1.93 -12.94 10.80
CA LYS A 95 -3.41 -12.87 10.83
C LYS A 95 -4.04 -13.99 11.68
N ILE A 96 -3.60 -15.24 11.49
CA ILE A 96 -4.06 -16.40 12.28
C ILE A 96 -3.74 -16.21 13.78
N LYS A 97 -2.52 -15.81 14.12
CA LYS A 97 -2.09 -15.53 15.51
C LYS A 97 -2.91 -14.41 16.16
N MET A 98 -3.24 -13.34 15.44
CA MET A 98 -4.14 -12.31 15.94
C MET A 98 -5.54 -12.87 16.20
N PHE A 99 -6.12 -13.61 15.25
CA PHE A 99 -7.46 -14.16 15.44
C PHE A 99 -7.54 -15.12 16.63
N LYS A 100 -6.52 -15.97 16.83
CA LYS A 100 -6.39 -16.81 18.03
C LYS A 100 -6.28 -16.01 19.33
N THR A 101 -5.84 -14.76 19.28
CA THR A 101 -5.75 -13.88 20.46
C THR A 101 -7.07 -13.16 20.73
N ILE A 102 -7.79 -12.77 19.67
CA ILE A 102 -9.05 -12.00 19.76
C ILE A 102 -10.22 -12.91 20.13
N PHE A 103 -10.30 -14.09 19.50
CA PHE A 103 -11.41 -15.04 19.68
C PHE A 103 -11.05 -16.17 20.64
N ARG A 104 -10.19 -15.87 21.62
CA ARG A 104 -9.85 -16.81 22.67
C ARG A 104 -10.89 -16.77 23.78
#